data_AF-E2CR65-F1
#
_entry.id   AF-E2CR65-F1
#
_cell.length_a   1.000
_cell.length_b   1.000
_cell.length_c   1.000
_cell.angle_alpha   90.00
_cell.angle_beta   90.00
_cell.angle_gamma   90.00
#
_symmetry.space_group_name_H-M   'P 1'
#
loop_
_entity.id
_entity.type
_entity.pdbx_description
1 polymer ?
#
loop_
_entity_poly.entity_id
_entity_poly.type
_entity_poly.pdbx_seq_one_letter_code
_entity_poly.pdbx_strand_id
1 'polypeptide(L)'
;MAVIDPVVNSRVADFIRGAVQSIFDSRFDWTPDAESILALMREGGMTPEQERRFRPYFDLFVEQARKGEISGFNPQVDDETFVDYPPKFDLDALLTPPASPDAQKDLFDGTGTRTESERALIDQLIAATKLYDSSEAIQELFAFTINLREFAPFNAMLLHIQKPGLTHAASAHDWWHRFGRVPKKGARPLLVLRMKGPVDFVFDVQDTEGKDLPVEAFSFPTFGNLSDTRFAEFMRAVSKEKIDLVPLDAGDSQAGWIRLLARAKNDKGKNFYQLAYNRNHAAPTRFVTVAHELAHLYLGHLGADIGRRVPDRSHTPHALMEVEAEMAAYLVAKRNGLEPRSESYLSNYKGAFEDLNLYAVTRTANAVETAMGISAQKLWNEKA
;
A
#
# COMPACT_ATOMS: atom_id res chain seq x y z
N MET A 1 -28.69 6.72 12.44
CA MET A 1 -28.71 5.28 12.09
C MET A 1 -27.43 4.67 12.62
N ALA A 2 -27.49 3.58 13.38
CA ALA A 2 -26.29 2.91 13.85
C ALA A 2 -25.48 2.41 12.64
N VAL A 3 -24.17 2.61 12.64
CA VAL A 3 -23.28 2.08 11.60
C VAL A 3 -23.17 0.57 11.83
N ILE A 4 -23.71 -0.21 10.90
CA ILE A 4 -23.69 -1.69 10.95
C ILE A 4 -22.44 -2.16 10.23
N ASP A 5 -21.53 -2.82 10.95
CA ASP A 5 -20.34 -3.44 10.35
C ASP A 5 -20.75 -4.72 9.60
N PRO A 6 -20.43 -4.88 8.31
CA PRO A 6 -20.91 -6.00 7.51
C PRO A 6 -20.34 -7.37 7.94
N VAL A 7 -19.13 -7.41 8.51
CA VAL A 7 -18.49 -8.66 8.97
C VAL A 7 -19.03 -9.06 10.34
N VAL A 8 -19.29 -8.09 11.21
CA VAL A 8 -20.07 -8.31 12.44
C VAL A 8 -21.48 -8.76 12.07
N ASN A 9 -22.12 -8.11 11.09
CA ASN A 9 -23.48 -8.44 10.66
C ASN A 9 -23.59 -9.87 10.13
N SER A 10 -22.63 -10.34 9.32
CA SER A 10 -22.62 -11.74 8.86
C SER A 10 -22.51 -12.73 10.03
N ARG A 11 -21.60 -12.49 10.97
CA ARG A 11 -21.41 -13.35 12.15
C ARG A 11 -22.63 -13.35 13.07
N VAL A 12 -23.22 -12.18 13.27
CA VAL A 12 -24.47 -12.01 14.03
C VAL A 12 -25.63 -12.70 13.31
N ALA A 13 -25.72 -12.61 11.98
CA ALA A 13 -26.76 -13.29 11.22
C ALA A 13 -26.68 -14.82 11.34
N ASP A 14 -25.48 -15.40 11.23
CA ASP A 14 -25.28 -16.85 11.41
C ASP A 14 -25.65 -17.28 12.84
N PHE A 15 -25.28 -16.45 13.82
CA PHE A 15 -25.65 -16.66 15.21
C PHE A 15 -27.17 -16.63 15.43
N ILE A 16 -27.88 -15.63 14.88
CA ILE A 16 -29.33 -15.53 15.04
C ILE A 16 -30.02 -16.72 14.37
N ARG A 17 -29.53 -17.21 13.23
CA ARG A 17 -30.07 -18.44 12.59
C ARG A 17 -29.96 -19.66 13.49
N GLY A 18 -28.84 -19.82 14.18
CA GLY A 18 -28.66 -20.90 15.17
C GLY A 18 -29.63 -20.78 16.35
N ALA A 19 -29.85 -19.56 16.86
CA ALA A 19 -30.83 -19.31 17.92
C ALA A 19 -32.28 -19.55 17.47
N VAL A 20 -32.63 -19.13 16.25
CA VAL A 20 -33.96 -19.38 15.67
C VAL A 20 -34.20 -20.89 15.53
N GLN A 21 -33.21 -21.66 15.08
CA GLN A 21 -33.29 -23.11 14.95
C GLN A 21 -33.44 -23.86 16.27
N SER A 22 -32.90 -23.33 17.37
CA SER A 22 -33.00 -23.98 18.68
C SER A 22 -34.31 -23.69 19.41
N ILE A 23 -34.98 -22.59 19.08
CA ILE A 23 -36.20 -22.13 19.75
C ILE A 23 -37.46 -22.42 18.92
N PHE A 24 -37.38 -22.31 17.60
CA PHE A 24 -38.53 -22.32 16.71
C PHE A 24 -38.45 -23.44 15.67
N ASP A 25 -39.61 -23.98 15.30
CA ASP A 25 -39.72 -24.95 14.22
C ASP A 25 -39.82 -24.23 12.88
N SER A 26 -39.00 -24.68 11.90
CA SER A 26 -38.92 -24.15 10.54
C SER A 26 -40.25 -24.02 9.78
N ARG A 27 -41.31 -24.70 10.26
CA ARG A 27 -42.65 -24.66 9.68
C ARG A 27 -43.46 -23.42 10.08
N PHE A 28 -43.01 -22.63 11.04
CA PHE A 28 -43.72 -21.46 11.55
C PHE A 28 -42.95 -20.17 11.34
N ASP A 29 -43.68 -19.06 11.12
CA ASP A 29 -43.10 -17.73 11.12
C ASP A 29 -42.75 -17.32 12.55
N TRP A 30 -41.46 -17.29 12.85
CA TRP A 30 -40.90 -16.93 14.16
C TRP A 30 -40.76 -15.41 14.35
N THR A 31 -40.87 -14.63 13.28
CA THR A 31 -40.58 -13.18 13.31
C THR A 31 -41.52 -12.33 14.21
N PRO A 32 -42.77 -12.75 14.52
CA PRO A 32 -43.60 -12.11 15.55
C PRO A 32 -43.06 -12.31 16.97
N ASP A 33 -42.41 -13.45 17.22
CA ASP A 33 -41.93 -13.88 18.54
C ASP A 33 -40.42 -13.68 18.72
N ALA A 34 -39.78 -12.96 17.80
CA ALA A 34 -38.32 -12.75 17.74
C ALA A 34 -37.73 -12.21 19.06
N GLU A 35 -38.46 -11.37 19.80
CA GLU A 35 -38.00 -10.84 21.10
C GLU A 35 -37.74 -11.93 22.15
N SER A 36 -38.31 -13.13 22.00
CA SER A 36 -38.02 -14.29 22.84
C SER A 36 -36.55 -14.71 22.76
N ILE A 37 -35.89 -14.44 21.62
CA ILE A 37 -34.45 -14.69 21.44
C ILE A 37 -33.64 -13.76 22.36
N LEU A 38 -33.96 -12.47 22.39
CA LEU A 38 -33.31 -11.51 23.29
C LEU A 38 -33.58 -11.82 24.76
N ALA A 39 -34.79 -12.28 25.09
CA ALA A 39 -35.13 -12.71 26.45
C ALA A 39 -34.23 -13.87 26.93
N LEU A 40 -34.06 -14.90 26.10
CA LEU A 40 -33.16 -16.03 26.39
C LEU A 40 -31.70 -15.59 26.51
N MET A 41 -31.26 -14.63 25.68
CA MET A 41 -29.90 -14.09 25.78
C MET A 41 -29.68 -13.33 27.09
N ARG A 42 -30.67 -12.59 27.60
CA ARG A 42 -30.62 -11.94 28.92
C ARG A 42 -30.51 -12.97 30.04
N GLU A 43 -31.28 -14.05 29.98
CA GLU A 43 -31.19 -15.17 30.94
C GLU A 43 -29.82 -15.87 30.89
N GLY A 44 -29.23 -15.96 29.69
CA GLY A 44 -27.87 -16.47 29.44
C GLY A 44 -26.74 -15.54 29.88
N GLY A 45 -27.03 -14.38 30.47
CA GLY A 45 -26.04 -13.45 31.02
C GLY A 45 -25.67 -12.26 30.13
N MET A 46 -26.46 -11.94 29.09
CA MET A 46 -26.27 -10.72 28.30
C MET A 46 -26.44 -9.47 29.18
N THR A 47 -25.43 -8.60 29.15
CA THR A 47 -25.48 -7.31 29.86
C THR A 47 -26.29 -6.27 29.08
N PRO A 48 -26.84 -5.23 29.75
CA PRO A 48 -27.55 -4.14 29.07
C PRO A 48 -26.70 -3.39 28.02
N GLU A 49 -25.37 -3.36 28.18
CA GLU A 49 -24.46 -2.74 27.21
C GLU A 49 -24.28 -3.60 25.95
N GLN A 50 -24.13 -4.91 26.13
CA GLN A 50 -24.08 -5.85 25.01
C GLN A 50 -25.40 -5.85 24.24
N GLU A 51 -26.54 -5.78 24.93
CA GLU A 51 -27.84 -5.67 24.29
C GLU A 51 -27.93 -4.41 23.41
N ARG A 52 -27.52 -3.23 23.92
CA ARG A 52 -27.50 -1.99 23.13
C ARG A 52 -26.65 -2.10 21.87
N ARG A 53 -25.53 -2.83 21.92
CA ARG A 53 -24.62 -3.04 20.77
C ARG A 53 -25.14 -4.09 19.79
N PHE A 54 -25.82 -5.12 20.28
CA PHE A 54 -26.38 -6.21 19.48
C PHE A 54 -27.68 -5.81 18.76
N ARG A 55 -28.51 -5.00 19.43
CA ARG A 55 -29.87 -4.63 19.01
C ARG A 55 -29.97 -4.15 17.55
N PRO A 56 -29.10 -3.26 17.02
CA PRO A 56 -29.19 -2.80 15.64
C PRO A 56 -29.01 -3.92 14.60
N TYR A 57 -28.15 -4.90 14.89
CA TYR A 57 -27.90 -6.06 14.02
C TYR A 57 -29.08 -7.04 14.07
N PHE A 58 -29.64 -7.25 15.27
CA PHE A 58 -30.82 -8.07 15.48
C PHE A 58 -32.06 -7.50 14.78
N ASP A 59 -32.33 -6.21 14.96
CA ASP A 59 -33.49 -5.55 14.34
C ASP A 59 -33.39 -5.58 12.81
N LEU A 60 -32.19 -5.35 12.25
CA LEU A 60 -31.93 -5.48 10.81
C LEU A 60 -32.23 -6.91 10.32
N PHE A 61 -31.72 -7.93 11.01
CA PHE A 61 -31.93 -9.32 10.64
C PHE A 61 -33.41 -9.71 10.65
N VAL A 62 -34.15 -9.33 11.70
CA VAL A 62 -35.60 -9.60 11.81
C VAL A 62 -36.37 -8.87 10.71
N GLU A 63 -35.99 -7.64 10.38
CA GLU A 63 -36.61 -6.88 9.29
C GLU A 63 -36.38 -7.55 7.92
N GLN A 64 -35.14 -7.98 7.64
CA GLN A 64 -34.79 -8.69 6.41
C GLN A 64 -35.51 -10.05 6.32
N ALA A 65 -35.66 -10.76 7.43
CA ALA A 65 -36.42 -12.01 7.49
C ALA A 65 -37.91 -11.79 7.23
N ARG A 66 -38.53 -10.76 7.82
CA ARG A 66 -39.94 -10.39 7.56
C ARG A 66 -40.20 -10.03 6.11
N LYS A 67 -39.22 -9.41 5.45
CA LYS A 67 -39.30 -9.04 4.02
C LYS A 67 -39.03 -10.23 3.09
N GLY A 68 -38.65 -11.40 3.62
CA GLY A 68 -38.30 -12.57 2.83
C GLY A 68 -36.96 -12.45 2.09
N GLU A 69 -36.11 -11.49 2.46
CA GLU A 69 -34.81 -11.25 1.84
C GLU A 69 -33.76 -12.26 2.32
N ILE A 70 -33.91 -12.75 3.54
CA ILE A 70 -33.04 -13.76 4.15
C ILE A 70 -33.87 -14.85 4.83
N SER A 71 -33.33 -16.07 4.88
CA SER A 71 -33.89 -17.14 5.71
C SER A 71 -33.44 -16.97 7.17
N GLY A 72 -34.41 -17.07 8.09
CA GLY A 72 -34.15 -17.17 9.53
C GLY A 72 -33.59 -18.52 9.97
N PHE A 73 -33.60 -19.52 9.10
CA PHE A 73 -33.04 -20.86 9.33
C PHE A 73 -31.83 -21.07 8.41
N ASN A 74 -30.78 -21.73 8.91
CA ASN A 74 -29.63 -22.13 8.11
C ASN A 74 -30.08 -23.14 7.03
N PRO A 75 -29.72 -22.98 5.73
CA PRO A 75 -29.89 -24.05 4.76
C PRO A 75 -29.19 -25.31 5.30
N GLN A 76 -29.90 -26.44 5.31
CA GLN A 76 -29.44 -27.71 5.89
C GLN A 76 -27.98 -27.97 5.55
N VAL A 77 -27.12 -27.84 6.56
CA VAL A 77 -25.75 -28.33 6.50
C VAL A 77 -25.78 -29.65 7.24
N ASP A 78 -25.55 -30.75 6.50
CA ASP A 78 -25.24 -32.08 7.04
C ASP A 78 -23.83 -32.06 7.70
N ASP A 79 -23.60 -31.12 8.62
CA ASP A 79 -22.34 -30.98 9.33
C ASP A 79 -22.63 -31.18 10.82
N GLU A 80 -22.20 -32.33 11.35
CA GLU A 80 -22.35 -32.77 12.74
C GLU A 80 -21.57 -31.91 13.75
N THR A 81 -21.17 -30.70 13.38
CA THR A 81 -20.52 -29.72 14.24
C THR A 81 -21.53 -28.70 14.80
N PHE A 82 -22.73 -29.15 15.16
CA PHE A 82 -23.69 -28.32 15.89
C PHE A 82 -23.29 -28.29 17.36
N VAL A 83 -22.62 -27.21 17.79
CA VAL A 83 -22.30 -27.00 19.20
C VAL A 83 -23.59 -26.66 19.93
N ASP A 84 -23.94 -27.49 20.90
CA ASP A 84 -25.08 -27.35 21.80
C ASP A 84 -25.21 -25.90 22.29
N TYR A 85 -26.37 -25.29 22.02
CA TYR A 85 -26.72 -23.97 22.56
C TYR A 85 -27.38 -24.17 23.93
N PRO A 86 -27.01 -23.42 24.99
CA PRO A 86 -26.07 -22.30 25.01
C PRO A 86 -24.77 -22.61 25.78
N PRO A 87 -23.57 -22.55 25.18
CA PRO A 87 -22.35 -22.40 25.95
C PRO A 87 -22.15 -20.91 26.27
N LYS A 88 -21.73 -20.60 27.49
CA LYS A 88 -21.32 -19.25 27.97
C LYS A 88 -20.82 -18.34 26.83
N PHE A 89 -21.63 -17.33 26.52
CA PHE A 89 -21.45 -16.46 25.35
C PHE A 89 -20.41 -15.37 25.58
N ASP A 90 -19.55 -15.17 24.58
CA ASP A 90 -18.74 -13.98 24.45
C ASP A 90 -19.35 -13.08 23.35
N LEU A 91 -20.37 -12.31 23.74
CA LEU A 91 -20.98 -11.29 22.87
C LEU A 91 -19.95 -10.23 22.46
N ASP A 92 -18.92 -10.03 23.27
CA ASP A 92 -17.84 -9.14 22.90
C ASP A 92 -17.05 -9.72 21.73
N ALA A 93 -16.74 -11.02 21.68
CA ALA A 93 -16.12 -11.64 20.51
C ALA A 93 -17.00 -11.56 19.24
N LEU A 94 -18.33 -11.73 19.38
CA LEU A 94 -19.28 -11.66 18.27
C LEU A 94 -19.41 -10.23 17.70
N LEU A 95 -19.48 -9.24 18.60
CA LEU A 95 -19.68 -7.82 18.29
C LEU A 95 -18.38 -7.04 18.16
N THR A 96 -17.24 -7.69 18.38
CA THR A 96 -15.93 -7.14 18.05
C THR A 96 -15.83 -7.10 16.54
N PRO A 97 -15.71 -5.90 15.93
CA PRO A 97 -15.35 -5.79 14.52
C PRO A 97 -14.17 -6.70 14.26
N PRO A 98 -14.07 -7.35 13.08
CA PRO A 98 -12.82 -8.00 12.75
C PRO A 98 -11.73 -6.96 13.01
N ALA A 99 -10.65 -7.37 13.66
CA ALA A 99 -9.57 -6.46 13.94
C ALA A 99 -9.32 -5.63 12.67
N SER A 100 -9.46 -4.31 12.77
CA SER A 100 -8.71 -3.47 11.86
C SER A 100 -7.27 -4.01 11.90
N PRO A 101 -6.47 -3.96 10.82
CA PRO A 101 -5.13 -4.58 10.77
C PRO A 101 -4.10 -4.12 11.83
N ASP A 102 -4.55 -3.46 12.88
CA ASP A 102 -3.84 -2.93 14.02
C ASP A 102 -4.02 -3.76 15.32
N ALA A 103 -4.60 -4.96 15.26
CA ALA A 103 -4.50 -5.96 16.35
C ALA A 103 -3.74 -7.23 15.93
N GLN A 104 -2.55 -7.04 15.35
CA GLN A 104 -1.42 -7.97 15.51
C GLN A 104 -0.33 -7.28 16.35
N LYS A 105 -0.70 -6.90 17.57
CA LYS A 105 0.28 -6.77 18.65
C LYS A 105 0.36 -8.14 19.30
N ASP A 106 1.41 -8.89 18.93
CA ASP A 106 2.06 -9.93 19.76
C ASP A 106 2.91 -10.96 18.97
N LEU A 107 3.38 -10.63 17.76
CA LEU A 107 4.47 -11.39 17.12
C LEU A 107 5.79 -10.63 16.98
N PHE A 108 5.78 -9.31 17.21
CA PHE A 108 6.94 -8.44 16.94
C PHE A 108 7.19 -7.38 18.02
N ASP A 109 6.76 -7.59 19.27
CA ASP A 109 7.12 -6.70 20.38
C ASP A 109 8.59 -6.88 20.76
N GLY A 110 9.42 -6.05 20.14
CA GLY A 110 10.82 -5.86 20.42
C GLY A 110 11.13 -4.38 20.21
N THR A 111 11.28 -3.67 21.32
CA THR A 111 11.60 -2.25 21.41
C THR A 111 12.78 -1.86 20.50
N GLY A 112 12.53 -0.97 19.54
CA GLY A 112 13.50 -0.07 18.89
C GLY A 112 14.79 -0.70 18.33
N THR A 113 14.82 -0.99 17.02
CA THR A 113 15.97 -1.17 16.06
C THR A 113 15.66 -2.13 14.90
N ARG A 114 14.47 -2.76 14.90
CA ARG A 114 14.11 -3.88 14.00
C ARG A 114 13.90 -3.54 12.51
N THR A 115 13.43 -2.33 12.17
CA THR A 115 13.07 -2.00 10.78
C THR A 115 14.25 -1.93 9.81
N GLU A 116 15.46 -1.68 10.31
CA GLU A 116 16.67 -1.62 9.47
C GLU A 116 17.21 -3.02 9.21
N SER A 117 17.14 -3.92 10.21
CA SER A 117 17.48 -5.34 10.07
C SER A 117 16.52 -6.12 9.19
N GLU A 118 15.21 -5.82 9.24
CA GLU A 118 14.20 -6.48 8.38
C GLU A 118 14.37 -6.09 6.91
N ARG A 119 14.74 -4.84 6.64
CA ARG A 119 15.06 -4.36 5.29
C ARG A 119 16.37 -4.95 4.78
N ALA A 120 17.41 -4.98 5.62
CA ALA A 120 18.68 -5.62 5.27
C ALA A 120 18.52 -7.12 4.98
N LEU A 121 17.56 -7.81 5.62
CA LEU A 121 17.25 -9.21 5.33
C LEU A 121 16.61 -9.37 3.95
N ILE A 122 15.66 -8.49 3.59
CA ILE A 122 15.08 -8.48 2.24
C ILE A 122 16.17 -8.17 1.20
N ASP A 123 17.07 -7.24 1.49
CA ASP A 123 18.20 -6.89 0.62
C ASP A 123 19.10 -8.12 0.38
N GLN A 124 19.41 -8.86 1.45
CA GLN A 124 20.18 -10.09 1.35
C GLN A 124 19.45 -11.17 0.56
N LEU A 125 18.14 -11.31 0.71
CA LEU A 125 17.34 -12.30 -0.02
C LEU A 125 17.27 -11.98 -1.52
N ILE A 126 17.10 -10.70 -1.87
CA ILE A 126 17.08 -10.28 -3.28
C ILE A 126 18.48 -10.42 -3.90
N ALA A 127 19.53 -10.01 -3.19
CA ALA A 127 20.91 -10.18 -3.68
C ALA A 127 21.30 -11.66 -3.82
N ALA A 128 20.88 -12.51 -2.89
CA ALA A 128 21.21 -13.94 -2.91
C ALA A 128 20.52 -14.73 -4.03
N THR A 129 19.39 -14.24 -4.54
CA THR A 129 18.59 -14.96 -5.54
C THR A 129 19.00 -14.67 -6.98
N LYS A 130 19.87 -13.68 -7.22
CA LYS A 130 20.34 -13.25 -8.56
C LYS A 130 19.22 -13.03 -9.58
N LEU A 131 18.01 -12.67 -9.11
CA LEU A 131 16.83 -12.54 -9.97
C LEU A 131 16.95 -11.44 -11.03
N TYR A 132 17.90 -10.50 -10.86
CA TYR A 132 18.07 -9.31 -11.68
C TYR A 132 19.53 -9.12 -12.14
N ASP A 133 20.18 -10.19 -12.57
CA ASP A 133 21.57 -10.20 -13.05
C ASP A 133 21.72 -9.88 -14.56
N SER A 134 20.62 -9.61 -15.25
CA SER A 134 20.56 -9.30 -16.67
C SER A 134 19.77 -8.03 -16.96
N SER A 135 20.09 -7.39 -18.09
CA SER A 135 19.38 -6.20 -18.56
C SER A 135 17.89 -6.49 -18.77
N GLU A 136 17.57 -7.66 -19.32
CA GLU A 136 16.21 -8.11 -19.60
C GLU A 136 15.38 -8.24 -18.31
N ALA A 137 15.94 -8.86 -17.27
CA ALA A 137 15.27 -9.01 -15.98
C ALA A 137 15.04 -7.65 -15.28
N ILE A 138 15.99 -6.72 -15.39
CA ILE A 138 15.83 -5.35 -14.87
C ILE A 138 14.74 -4.60 -15.65
N GLN A 139 14.72 -4.74 -16.97
CA GLN A 139 13.69 -4.13 -17.82
C GLN A 139 12.30 -4.68 -17.50
N GLU A 140 12.16 -5.98 -17.28
CA GLU A 140 10.89 -6.60 -16.86
C GLU A 140 10.43 -6.06 -15.51
N LEU A 141 11.33 -6.01 -14.51
CA LEU A 141 11.05 -5.41 -13.21
C LEU A 141 10.61 -3.94 -13.34
N PHE A 142 11.28 -3.17 -14.18
CA PHE A 142 10.97 -1.75 -14.37
C PHE A 142 9.63 -1.59 -15.06
N ALA A 143 9.36 -2.35 -16.11
CA ALA A 143 8.06 -2.36 -16.79
C ALA A 143 6.93 -2.70 -15.80
N PHE A 144 7.13 -3.74 -14.98
CA PHE A 144 6.19 -4.11 -13.93
C PHE A 144 5.98 -2.97 -12.92
N THR A 145 7.07 -2.40 -12.42
CA THR A 145 7.06 -1.32 -11.42
C THR A 145 6.45 -0.03 -11.97
N ILE A 146 6.60 0.24 -13.27
CA ILE A 146 6.00 1.39 -13.95
C ILE A 146 4.49 1.22 -14.07
N ASN A 147 4.02 0.01 -14.35
CA ASN A 147 2.60 -0.29 -14.52
C ASN A 147 1.85 -0.36 -13.19
N LEU A 148 2.45 -0.94 -12.16
CA LEU A 148 1.83 -1.14 -10.85
C LEU A 148 1.96 0.13 -9.97
N ARG A 149 1.31 1.21 -10.42
CA ARG A 149 1.44 2.57 -9.82
C ARG A 149 0.71 2.72 -8.49
N GLU A 150 -0.25 1.85 -8.19
CA GLU A 150 -0.90 1.85 -6.88
C GLU A 150 0.07 1.63 -5.72
N PHE A 151 1.16 0.91 -5.97
CA PHE A 151 2.16 0.60 -4.96
C PHE A 151 3.37 1.53 -5.11
N ALA A 152 4.00 1.81 -3.97
CA ALA A 152 5.34 2.37 -3.97
C ALA A 152 6.29 1.45 -4.77
N PRO A 153 7.27 1.99 -5.50
CA PRO A 153 8.15 1.19 -6.36
C PRO A 153 8.77 -0.05 -5.69
N PHE A 154 9.16 0.08 -4.41
CA PHE A 154 9.69 -1.05 -3.67
C PHE A 154 8.64 -2.15 -3.40
N ASN A 155 7.41 -1.78 -3.04
CA ASN A 155 6.33 -2.75 -2.86
C ASN A 155 5.96 -3.41 -4.20
N ALA A 156 6.03 -2.68 -5.32
CA ALA A 156 5.86 -3.28 -6.64
C ALA A 156 6.96 -4.32 -6.93
N MET A 157 8.23 -4.03 -6.62
CA MET A 157 9.30 -5.03 -6.73
C MET A 157 9.05 -6.27 -5.86
N LEU A 158 8.59 -6.10 -4.61
CA LEU A 158 8.22 -7.24 -3.75
C LEU A 158 7.10 -8.10 -4.35
N LEU A 159 6.11 -7.46 -4.95
CA LEU A 159 5.00 -8.15 -5.59
C LEU A 159 5.45 -8.87 -6.86
N HIS A 160 6.35 -8.27 -7.64
CA HIS A 160 6.96 -8.89 -8.81
C HIS A 160 7.67 -10.20 -8.45
N ILE A 161 8.45 -10.21 -7.34
CA ILE A 161 9.15 -11.41 -6.85
C ILE A 161 8.16 -12.51 -6.45
N GLN A 162 7.05 -12.14 -5.81
CA GLN A 162 6.07 -13.12 -5.31
C GLN A 162 5.14 -13.66 -6.39
N LYS A 163 4.73 -12.82 -7.35
CA LYS A 163 3.80 -13.18 -8.43
C LYS A 163 4.12 -12.36 -9.69
N PRO A 164 5.08 -12.82 -10.52
CA PRO A 164 5.36 -12.20 -11.81
C PRO A 164 4.09 -12.13 -12.66
N GLY A 165 3.91 -11.03 -13.40
CA GLY A 165 2.70 -10.81 -14.21
C GLY A 165 1.45 -10.38 -13.43
N LEU A 166 1.56 -10.14 -12.11
CA LEU A 166 0.51 -9.48 -11.33
C LEU A 166 0.14 -8.14 -11.99
N THR A 167 -1.13 -7.96 -12.31
CA THR A 167 -1.62 -6.73 -12.95
C THR A 167 -2.20 -5.76 -11.93
N HIS A 168 -2.87 -6.29 -10.90
CA HIS A 168 -3.57 -5.49 -9.90
C HIS A 168 -3.52 -6.19 -8.56
N ALA A 169 -3.26 -5.43 -7.51
CA ALA A 169 -3.46 -5.91 -6.15
C ALA A 169 -4.05 -4.82 -5.26
N ALA A 170 -4.88 -5.25 -4.32
CA ALA A 170 -5.45 -4.38 -3.31
C ALA A 170 -5.65 -5.15 -2.00
N SER A 171 -5.81 -4.42 -0.90
CA SER A 171 -6.20 -5.03 0.36
C SER A 171 -7.61 -5.65 0.23
N ALA A 172 -7.94 -6.63 1.08
CA ALA A 172 -9.30 -7.19 1.10
C ALA A 172 -10.36 -6.11 1.34
N HIS A 173 -10.03 -5.12 2.16
CA HIS A 173 -10.87 -3.94 2.41
C HIS A 173 -11.11 -3.14 1.13
N ASP A 174 -10.06 -2.81 0.37
CA ASP A 174 -10.18 -2.03 -0.86
C ASP A 174 -10.94 -2.80 -1.96
N TRP A 175 -10.70 -4.11 -2.08
CA TRP A 175 -11.48 -4.96 -2.97
C TRP A 175 -12.97 -4.87 -2.69
N TRP A 176 -13.36 -4.90 -1.42
CA TRP A 176 -14.75 -4.81 -1.01
C TRP A 176 -15.33 -3.42 -1.28
N HIS A 177 -14.73 -2.38 -0.69
CA HIS A 177 -15.32 -1.05 -0.67
C HIS A 177 -15.28 -0.35 -2.02
N ARG A 178 -14.24 -0.58 -2.82
CA ARG A 178 -14.03 0.14 -4.08
C ARG A 178 -14.53 -0.63 -5.29
N PHE A 179 -14.43 -1.95 -5.24
CA PHE A 179 -14.68 -2.80 -6.40
C PHE A 179 -15.83 -3.80 -6.18
N GLY A 180 -16.36 -3.93 -4.96
CA GLY A 180 -17.41 -4.91 -4.66
C GLY A 180 -16.96 -6.34 -4.90
N ARG A 181 -15.68 -6.63 -4.59
CA ARG A 181 -15.04 -7.94 -4.74
C ARG A 181 -14.54 -8.43 -3.38
N VAL A 182 -14.45 -9.73 -3.21
CA VAL A 182 -13.90 -10.39 -2.02
C VAL A 182 -12.84 -11.41 -2.43
N PRO A 183 -11.78 -11.61 -1.64
CA PRO A 183 -10.86 -12.72 -1.87
C PRO A 183 -11.60 -14.06 -1.85
N LYS A 184 -11.28 -14.94 -2.81
CA LYS A 184 -11.82 -16.30 -2.87
C LYS A 184 -11.43 -17.08 -1.62
N LYS A 185 -12.25 -18.07 -1.25
CA LYS A 185 -11.91 -18.99 -0.15
C LYS A 185 -10.58 -19.70 -0.43
N GLY A 186 -9.63 -19.56 0.49
CA GLY A 186 -8.29 -20.15 0.35
C GLY A 186 -7.30 -19.35 -0.52
N ALA A 187 -7.67 -18.15 -0.96
CA ALA A 187 -6.75 -17.25 -1.65
C ALA A 187 -5.51 -16.96 -0.77
N ARG A 188 -4.32 -17.11 -1.36
CA ARG A 188 -3.06 -16.84 -0.66
C ARG A 188 -2.75 -15.34 -0.76
N PRO A 189 -2.56 -14.62 0.36
CA PRO A 189 -2.23 -13.22 0.31
C PRO A 189 -0.79 -12.99 -0.13
N LEU A 190 -0.55 -11.85 -0.79
CA LEU A 190 0.76 -11.33 -1.14
C LEU A 190 1.21 -10.32 -0.08
N LEU A 191 2.50 -10.27 0.21
CA LEU A 191 3.10 -9.41 1.23
C LEU A 191 3.57 -8.08 0.64
N VAL A 192 3.24 -6.98 1.30
CA VAL A 192 3.79 -5.65 1.02
C VAL A 192 4.26 -4.98 2.31
N LEU A 193 5.17 -4.00 2.24
CA LEU A 193 5.53 -3.23 3.43
C LEU A 193 4.53 -2.11 3.69
N ARG A 194 4.12 -1.94 4.95
CA ARG A 194 3.31 -0.77 5.39
C ARG A 194 4.18 0.33 6.00
N MET A 195 3.70 1.57 5.93
CA MET A 195 4.37 2.66 6.64
C MET A 195 4.30 2.43 8.15
N LYS A 196 5.47 2.41 8.81
CA LYS A 196 5.62 2.26 10.29
C LYS A 196 5.08 0.93 10.87
N GLY A 197 4.86 -0.08 10.05
CA GLY A 197 4.52 -1.43 10.50
C GLY A 197 5.31 -2.48 9.71
N PRO A 198 5.26 -3.76 10.12
CA PRO A 198 6.11 -4.81 9.55
C PRO A 198 5.71 -5.15 8.11
N VAL A 199 4.47 -5.56 7.87
CA VAL A 199 3.93 -5.95 6.56
C VAL A 199 2.42 -5.71 6.49
N ASP A 200 1.86 -5.73 5.28
CA ASP A 200 0.43 -5.77 4.99
C ASP A 200 0.14 -6.84 3.93
N PHE A 201 -1.13 -7.22 3.80
CA PHE A 201 -1.58 -8.25 2.87
C PHE A 201 -2.45 -7.68 1.75
N VAL A 202 -2.12 -8.09 0.53
CA VAL A 202 -2.90 -7.73 -0.67
C VAL A 202 -3.22 -8.97 -1.48
N PHE A 203 -4.27 -8.87 -2.29
CA PHE A 203 -4.76 -9.96 -3.13
C PHE A 203 -4.78 -9.53 -4.58
N ASP A 204 -4.44 -10.45 -5.49
CA ASP A 204 -4.59 -10.27 -6.92
C ASP A 204 -6.08 -10.20 -7.31
N VAL A 205 -6.41 -9.43 -8.34
CA VAL A 205 -7.72 -9.48 -8.99
C VAL A 205 -8.15 -10.91 -9.34
N GLN A 206 -7.24 -11.76 -9.82
CA GLN A 206 -7.56 -13.15 -10.18
C GLN A 206 -7.95 -14.02 -8.96
N ASP A 207 -7.48 -13.64 -7.77
CA ASP A 207 -7.73 -14.32 -6.51
C ASP A 207 -8.98 -13.77 -5.79
N THR A 208 -9.74 -12.89 -6.45
CA THR A 208 -11.00 -12.34 -5.95
C THR A 208 -12.19 -12.75 -6.79
N GLU A 209 -13.38 -12.67 -6.22
CA GLU A 209 -14.67 -12.90 -6.86
C GLU A 209 -15.64 -11.75 -6.53
N GLY A 210 -16.61 -11.49 -7.40
CA GLY A 210 -17.55 -10.38 -7.26
C GLY A 210 -17.77 -9.66 -8.58
N LYS A 211 -18.06 -8.35 -8.51
CA LYS A 211 -18.40 -7.53 -9.69
C LYS A 211 -17.25 -7.45 -10.70
N ASP A 212 -17.60 -7.33 -11.97
CA ASP A 212 -16.63 -6.99 -13.02
C ASP A 212 -15.99 -5.64 -12.72
N LEU A 213 -14.69 -5.53 -12.98
CA LEU A 213 -13.97 -4.28 -12.78
C LEU A 213 -14.29 -3.30 -13.90
N PRO A 214 -14.56 -2.02 -13.57
CA PRO A 214 -14.71 -1.00 -14.60
C PRO A 214 -13.38 -0.84 -15.36
N VAL A 215 -13.45 -0.59 -16.67
CA VAL A 215 -12.28 -0.39 -17.55
C VAL A 215 -11.34 0.71 -17.03
N GLU A 216 -11.88 1.66 -16.29
CA GLU A 216 -11.15 2.80 -15.72
C GLU A 216 -10.59 2.54 -14.31
N ALA A 217 -10.90 1.40 -13.67
CA ALA A 217 -10.27 0.98 -12.41
C ALA A 217 -8.73 0.99 -12.51
N PHE A 218 -8.24 0.84 -13.73
CA PHE A 218 -6.86 0.66 -14.15
C PHE A 218 -6.17 1.97 -14.56
N SER A 219 -6.89 3.10 -14.54
CA SER A 219 -6.38 4.39 -15.02
C SER A 219 -5.91 5.28 -13.86
N PHE A 220 -4.59 5.40 -13.70
CA PHE A 220 -3.98 6.36 -12.79
C PHE A 220 -3.63 7.66 -13.53
N PRO A 221 -3.90 8.84 -12.94
CA PRO A 221 -3.55 10.12 -13.57
C PRO A 221 -2.05 10.17 -13.90
N THR A 222 -1.71 10.34 -15.17
CA THR A 222 -0.34 10.69 -15.59
C THR A 222 -0.23 12.21 -15.73
N PHE A 223 0.98 12.72 -15.92
CA PHE A 223 1.17 14.14 -16.15
C PHE A 223 0.73 14.59 -17.53
N GLY A 224 0.62 13.67 -18.50
CA GLY A 224 0.42 14.02 -19.90
C GLY A 224 1.51 14.99 -20.36
N ASN A 225 1.14 16.11 -20.96
CA ASN A 225 2.09 17.19 -21.24
C ASN A 225 2.31 18.04 -19.97
N LEU A 226 3.45 17.84 -19.31
CA LEU A 226 3.78 18.57 -18.08
C LEU A 226 3.93 20.08 -18.35
N SER A 227 3.08 20.90 -17.72
CA SER A 227 3.11 22.35 -17.82
C SER A 227 4.09 22.99 -16.82
N ASP A 228 4.52 24.23 -17.10
CA ASP A 228 5.34 25.03 -16.18
C ASP A 228 4.68 25.23 -14.81
N THR A 229 3.35 25.42 -14.79
CA THR A 229 2.58 25.60 -13.55
C THR A 229 2.67 24.35 -12.66
N ARG A 230 2.49 23.17 -13.25
CA ARG A 230 2.58 21.90 -12.53
C ARG A 230 4.01 21.60 -12.10
N PHE A 231 5.00 21.94 -12.93
CA PHE A 231 6.41 21.87 -12.52
C PHE A 231 6.70 22.76 -11.29
N ALA A 232 6.16 23.99 -11.26
CA ALA A 232 6.31 24.89 -10.12
C ALA A 232 5.66 24.36 -8.82
N GLU A 233 4.59 23.57 -8.91
CA GLU A 233 4.01 22.85 -7.76
C GLU A 233 5.00 21.85 -7.16
N PHE A 234 5.66 21.07 -8.01
CA PHE A 234 6.68 20.12 -7.54
C PHE A 234 7.86 20.85 -6.89
N MET A 235 8.31 21.97 -7.46
CA MET A 235 9.37 22.77 -6.86
C MET A 235 8.96 23.34 -5.48
N ARG A 236 7.70 23.73 -5.32
CA ARG A 236 7.15 24.12 -4.00
C ARG A 236 7.12 22.96 -3.01
N ALA A 237 6.91 21.72 -3.45
CA ALA A 237 7.02 20.55 -2.58
C ALA A 237 8.48 20.29 -2.19
N VAL A 238 9.40 20.31 -3.16
CA VAL A 238 10.83 20.07 -2.93
C VAL A 238 11.45 21.13 -2.01
N SER A 239 11.07 22.40 -2.13
CA SER A 239 11.59 23.45 -1.23
C SER A 239 11.23 23.25 0.25
N LYS A 240 10.08 22.63 0.54
CA LYS A 240 9.67 22.27 1.92
C LYS A 240 10.58 21.21 2.53
N GLU A 241 11.30 20.47 1.69
CA GLU A 241 12.28 19.48 2.09
C GLU A 241 13.63 20.11 2.43
N LYS A 242 13.76 21.39 2.82
CA LYS A 242 15.07 22.02 3.12
C LYS A 242 16.07 21.90 1.95
N ILE A 243 15.55 22.10 0.73
CA ILE A 243 16.35 22.15 -0.49
C ILE A 243 16.15 23.53 -1.10
N ASP A 244 17.23 24.31 -1.17
CA ASP A 244 17.23 25.59 -1.89
C ASP A 244 17.26 25.33 -3.40
N LEU A 245 16.39 26.01 -4.15
CA LEU A 245 16.20 25.76 -5.58
C LEU A 245 16.74 26.92 -6.40
N VAL A 246 17.67 26.63 -7.31
CA VAL A 246 18.35 27.64 -8.13
C VAL A 246 18.02 27.42 -9.62
N PRO A 247 17.20 28.27 -10.25
CA PRO A 247 17.01 28.24 -11.69
C PRO A 247 18.26 28.82 -12.39
N LEU A 248 18.96 27.99 -13.15
CA LEU A 248 20.13 28.39 -13.93
C LEU A 248 19.70 28.95 -15.28
N ASP A 249 20.40 29.98 -15.74
CA ASP A 249 20.38 30.43 -17.13
C ASP A 249 21.66 29.95 -17.81
N ALA A 250 21.62 28.74 -18.36
CA ALA A 250 22.78 28.08 -18.96
C ALA A 250 22.44 27.48 -20.32
N GLY A 251 23.47 27.15 -21.10
CA GLY A 251 23.31 26.40 -22.35
C GLY A 251 22.92 24.93 -22.11
N ASP A 252 22.48 24.26 -23.18
CA ASP A 252 21.85 22.93 -23.12
C ASP A 252 22.70 21.83 -22.47
N SER A 253 24.03 21.98 -22.48
CA SER A 253 24.97 21.00 -21.90
C SER A 253 25.04 21.04 -20.37
N GLN A 254 24.44 22.04 -19.72
CA GLN A 254 24.37 22.13 -18.27
C GLN A 254 22.92 21.93 -17.84
N ALA A 255 22.58 20.72 -17.40
CA ALA A 255 21.22 20.38 -17.00
C ALA A 255 20.93 20.80 -15.55
N GLY A 256 21.79 20.46 -14.60
CA GLY A 256 21.58 20.70 -13.17
C GLY A 256 22.73 20.20 -12.32
N TRP A 257 22.58 20.36 -11.00
CA TRP A 257 23.45 19.77 -9.98
C TRP A 257 22.78 19.86 -8.61
N ILE A 258 23.23 19.02 -7.67
CA ILE A 258 22.90 19.14 -6.24
C ILE A 258 24.16 19.17 -5.38
N ARG A 259 24.14 19.97 -4.31
CA ARG A 259 25.24 20.01 -3.33
C ARG A 259 24.74 20.21 -1.90
N LEU A 260 25.50 19.67 -0.96
CA LEU A 260 25.31 19.90 0.46
C LEU A 260 25.79 21.32 0.83
N LEU A 261 24.92 22.13 1.44
CA LEU A 261 25.28 23.46 1.95
C LEU A 261 25.63 23.43 3.44
N ALA A 262 24.82 22.72 4.24
CA ALA A 262 25.05 22.61 5.67
C ALA A 262 24.52 21.28 6.22
N ARG A 263 25.28 20.67 7.12
CA ARG A 263 24.79 19.51 7.88
C ARG A 263 23.86 19.96 9.00
N ALA A 264 22.89 19.11 9.33
CA ALA A 264 22.05 19.35 10.49
C ALA A 264 22.91 19.38 11.77
N LYS A 265 22.57 20.28 12.70
CA LYS A 265 23.26 20.38 14.01
C LYS A 265 22.91 19.24 14.96
N ASN A 266 21.87 18.47 14.66
CA ASN A 266 21.38 17.36 15.46
C ASN A 266 21.16 16.12 14.59
N ASP A 267 21.32 14.93 15.18
CA ASP A 267 21.23 13.64 14.48
C ASP A 267 19.83 13.30 13.98
N LYS A 268 18.82 14.12 14.32
CA LYS A 268 17.43 13.98 13.84
C LYS A 268 17.05 14.99 12.76
N GLY A 269 17.92 15.97 12.49
CA GLY A 269 17.63 17.03 11.53
C GLY A 269 17.99 16.61 10.11
N LYS A 270 17.23 17.12 9.14
CA LYS A 270 17.58 17.03 7.71
C LYS A 270 18.71 18.00 7.39
N ASN A 271 19.68 17.54 6.59
CA ASN A 271 20.72 18.39 6.01
C ASN A 271 20.09 19.43 5.06
N PHE A 272 20.80 20.54 4.86
CA PHE A 272 20.41 21.62 3.95
C PHE A 272 21.19 21.49 2.64
N TYR A 273 20.46 21.35 1.53
CA TYR A 273 21.02 21.19 0.20
C TYR A 273 20.63 22.35 -0.71
N GLN A 274 21.36 22.51 -1.80
CA GLN A 274 21.00 23.37 -2.92
C GLN A 274 20.96 22.53 -4.19
N LEU A 275 19.86 22.64 -4.92
CA LEU A 275 19.62 21.95 -6.18
C LEU A 275 19.40 23.01 -7.26
N ALA A 276 20.18 22.91 -8.33
CA ALA A 276 20.09 23.77 -9.48
C ALA A 276 19.56 23.01 -10.70
N TYR A 277 18.76 23.69 -11.53
CA TYR A 277 18.25 23.15 -12.79
C TYR A 277 18.23 24.21 -13.87
N ASN A 278 18.41 23.83 -15.14
CA ASN A 278 18.39 24.76 -16.26
C ASN A 278 16.96 25.20 -16.59
N ARG A 279 16.67 26.49 -16.43
CA ARG A 279 15.33 27.04 -16.65
C ARG A 279 14.91 27.03 -18.12
N ASN A 280 15.89 27.01 -19.04
CA ASN A 280 15.69 27.08 -20.49
C ASN A 280 15.21 25.76 -21.09
N HIS A 281 15.36 24.65 -20.36
CA HIS A 281 14.83 23.35 -20.76
C HIS A 281 13.30 23.29 -20.60
N ALA A 282 12.66 22.48 -21.43
CA ALA A 282 11.22 22.21 -21.32
C ALA A 282 10.88 21.57 -19.97
N ALA A 283 9.65 21.79 -19.47
CA ALA A 283 9.22 21.32 -18.16
C ALA A 283 9.42 19.81 -17.92
N PRO A 284 9.13 18.89 -18.87
CA PRO A 284 9.47 17.47 -18.72
C PRO A 284 10.96 17.22 -18.51
N THR A 285 11.83 17.90 -19.26
CA THR A 285 13.29 17.76 -19.13
C THR A 285 13.75 18.25 -17.76
N ARG A 286 13.26 19.42 -17.30
CA ARG A 286 13.59 19.92 -15.96
C ARG A 286 13.11 18.99 -14.86
N PHE A 287 11.95 18.35 -15.04
CA PHE A 287 11.44 17.36 -14.09
C PHE A 287 12.41 16.17 -13.94
N VAL A 288 12.86 15.60 -15.06
CA VAL A 288 13.79 14.46 -15.05
C VAL A 288 15.12 14.89 -14.43
N THR A 289 15.64 16.07 -14.76
CA THR A 289 16.84 16.61 -14.11
C THR A 289 16.67 16.73 -12.61
N VAL A 290 15.59 17.34 -12.12
CA VAL A 290 15.37 17.45 -10.67
C VAL A 290 15.24 16.08 -10.01
N ALA A 291 14.55 15.12 -10.65
CA ALA A 291 14.45 13.76 -10.14
C ALA A 291 15.82 13.06 -10.05
N HIS A 292 16.70 13.26 -11.04
CA HIS A 292 18.08 12.75 -11.07
C HIS A 292 18.92 13.34 -9.94
N GLU A 293 18.90 14.66 -9.78
CA GLU A 293 19.63 15.34 -8.71
C GLU A 293 19.13 14.92 -7.31
N LEU A 294 17.80 14.79 -7.14
CA LEU A 294 17.24 14.25 -5.90
C LEU A 294 17.62 12.78 -5.68
N ALA A 295 17.78 11.99 -6.74
CA ALA A 295 18.22 10.61 -6.64
C ALA A 295 19.63 10.52 -6.05
N HIS A 296 20.59 11.37 -6.47
CA HIS A 296 21.91 11.42 -5.83
C HIS A 296 21.83 11.67 -4.32
N LEU A 297 20.93 12.55 -3.89
CA LEU A 297 20.70 12.80 -2.47
C LEU A 297 20.12 11.58 -1.76
N TYR A 298 19.05 10.97 -2.28
CA TYR A 298 18.34 9.88 -1.59
C TYR A 298 19.04 8.52 -1.70
N LEU A 299 19.93 8.34 -2.68
CA LEU A 299 20.86 7.21 -2.77
C LEU A 299 22.04 7.35 -1.80
N GLY A 300 22.29 8.54 -1.26
CA GLY A 300 23.40 8.77 -0.32
C GLY A 300 24.74 9.08 -1.00
N HIS A 301 24.73 9.40 -2.28
CA HIS A 301 25.95 9.77 -3.04
C HIS A 301 26.60 11.05 -2.51
N LEU A 302 25.83 11.90 -1.83
CA LEU A 302 26.30 13.14 -1.18
C LEU A 302 26.68 12.94 0.30
N GLY A 303 26.75 11.69 0.78
CA GLY A 303 26.95 11.32 2.18
C GLY A 303 25.66 11.11 2.97
N ALA A 304 25.78 10.66 4.22
CA ALA A 304 24.62 10.36 5.07
C ALA A 304 23.73 11.58 5.39
N ASP A 305 22.42 11.36 5.39
CA ASP A 305 21.41 12.27 5.94
C ASP A 305 20.45 11.47 6.84
N ILE A 306 20.77 11.42 8.14
CA ILE A 306 20.00 10.67 9.14
C ILE A 306 18.56 11.19 9.24
N GLY A 307 18.35 12.49 9.10
CA GLY A 307 17.02 13.11 9.11
C GLY A 307 16.13 12.64 7.96
N ARG A 308 16.72 12.14 6.88
CA ARG A 308 16.02 11.50 5.74
C ARG A 308 16.13 9.99 5.72
N ARG A 309 16.86 9.39 6.67
CA ARG A 309 17.20 7.95 6.67
C ARG A 309 17.97 7.55 5.40
N VAL A 310 18.89 8.41 4.97
CA VAL A 310 19.77 8.17 3.83
C VAL A 310 21.11 7.68 4.37
N PRO A 311 21.56 6.46 4.00
CA PRO A 311 22.87 5.94 4.39
C PRO A 311 24.00 6.68 3.67
N ASP A 312 25.21 6.59 4.18
CA ASP A 312 26.38 7.11 3.46
C ASP A 312 26.78 6.15 2.33
N ARG A 313 26.71 6.63 1.09
CA ARG A 313 27.18 5.93 -0.10
C ARG A 313 28.08 6.83 -0.94
N SER A 314 28.75 7.82 -0.33
CA SER A 314 29.62 8.74 -1.07
C SER A 314 30.89 8.07 -1.63
N HIS A 315 31.15 6.83 -1.23
CA HIS A 315 32.28 6.00 -1.68
C HIS A 315 31.95 5.10 -2.87
N THR A 316 30.68 5.09 -3.33
CA THR A 316 30.28 4.35 -4.53
C THR A 316 31.03 4.88 -5.76
N PRO A 317 31.50 4.02 -6.68
CA PRO A 317 32.16 4.50 -7.90
C PRO A 317 31.26 5.44 -8.71
N HIS A 318 31.81 6.54 -9.22
CA HIS A 318 31.04 7.58 -9.91
C HIS A 318 30.17 7.04 -11.05
N ALA A 319 30.69 6.10 -11.85
CA ALA A 319 29.91 5.50 -12.94
C ALA A 319 28.67 4.73 -12.43
N LEU A 320 28.77 4.08 -11.28
CA LEU A 320 27.65 3.40 -10.63
C LEU A 320 26.68 4.41 -10.01
N MET A 321 27.19 5.49 -9.42
CA MET A 321 26.36 6.56 -8.88
C MET A 321 25.42 7.17 -9.95
N GLU A 322 25.97 7.47 -11.14
CA GLU A 322 25.18 8.03 -12.24
C GLU A 322 24.11 7.04 -12.73
N VAL A 323 24.47 5.77 -12.92
CA VAL A 323 23.52 4.76 -13.39
C VAL A 323 22.38 4.53 -12.39
N GLU A 324 22.67 4.44 -11.08
CA GLU A 324 21.63 4.31 -10.06
C GLU A 324 20.71 5.54 -10.00
N ALA A 325 21.29 6.75 -10.16
CA ALA A 325 20.53 8.00 -10.18
C ALA A 325 19.64 8.11 -11.43
N GLU A 326 20.18 7.77 -12.61
CA GLU A 326 19.44 7.71 -13.87
C GLU A 326 18.29 6.70 -13.81
N MET A 327 18.55 5.50 -13.26
CA MET A 327 17.52 4.46 -13.07
C MET A 327 16.37 4.94 -12.19
N ALA A 328 16.69 5.60 -11.07
CA ALA A 328 15.66 6.13 -10.18
C ALA A 328 14.87 7.26 -10.86
N ALA A 329 15.53 8.18 -11.55
CA ALA A 329 14.88 9.27 -12.28
C ALA A 329 13.99 8.74 -13.42
N TYR A 330 14.45 7.70 -14.13
CA TYR A 330 13.68 7.02 -15.18
C TYR A 330 12.40 6.41 -14.63
N LEU A 331 12.48 5.67 -13.52
CA LEU A 331 11.31 5.11 -12.85
C LEU A 331 10.31 6.21 -12.46
N VAL A 332 10.78 7.28 -11.82
CA VAL A 332 9.92 8.41 -11.43
C VAL A 332 9.28 9.06 -12.65
N ALA A 333 10.01 9.27 -13.74
CA ALA A 333 9.47 9.88 -14.96
C ALA A 333 8.39 9.02 -15.62
N LYS A 334 8.69 7.74 -15.89
CA LYS A 334 7.78 6.79 -16.55
C LYS A 334 6.55 6.50 -15.70
N ARG A 335 6.71 6.34 -14.38
CA ARG A 335 5.59 6.20 -13.43
C ARG A 335 4.70 7.44 -13.37
N ASN A 336 5.11 8.56 -13.95
CA ASN A 336 4.27 9.73 -14.06
C ASN A 336 3.87 10.06 -15.51
N GLY A 337 4.09 9.10 -16.43
CA GLY A 337 3.72 9.19 -17.85
C GLY A 337 4.56 10.18 -18.65
N LEU A 338 5.79 10.47 -18.21
CA LEU A 338 6.76 11.21 -18.99
C LEU A 338 7.62 10.24 -19.80
N GLU A 339 7.99 10.68 -21.00
CA GLU A 339 8.88 9.98 -21.92
C GLU A 339 10.27 10.66 -21.89
N PRO A 340 11.19 10.24 -21.01
CA PRO A 340 12.56 10.74 -21.02
C PRO A 340 13.24 10.40 -22.37
N ARG A 341 14.15 11.26 -22.82
CA ARG A 341 14.78 11.16 -24.15
C ARG A 341 15.65 9.92 -24.36
N SER A 342 15.93 9.12 -23.33
CA SER A 342 16.65 7.87 -23.50
C SER A 342 16.32 6.83 -22.41
N GLU A 343 16.19 5.57 -22.84
CA GLU A 343 16.29 4.36 -22.00
C GLU A 343 17.76 3.97 -21.76
N SER A 344 18.69 4.91 -21.94
CA SER A 344 20.14 4.65 -22.01
C SER A 344 20.79 4.30 -20.67
N TYR A 345 20.01 4.31 -19.58
CA TYR A 345 20.52 4.04 -18.23
C TYR A 345 21.18 2.66 -18.13
N LEU A 346 20.76 1.67 -18.95
CA LEU A 346 21.42 0.37 -19.06
C LEU A 346 22.41 0.27 -20.22
N SER A 347 22.20 1.01 -21.33
CA SER A 347 23.01 0.83 -22.55
C SER A 347 24.47 1.26 -22.39
N ASN A 348 24.75 2.16 -21.44
CA ASN A 348 26.09 2.66 -21.15
C ASN A 348 26.75 1.98 -19.93
N TYR A 349 26.02 1.11 -19.22
CA TYR A 349 26.55 0.43 -18.05
C TYR A 349 27.42 -0.74 -18.48
N LYS A 350 28.72 -0.64 -18.18
CA LYS A 350 29.73 -1.66 -18.49
C LYS A 350 30.14 -2.49 -17.26
N GLY A 351 29.48 -2.27 -16.12
CA GLY A 351 29.70 -3.02 -14.89
C GLY A 351 28.89 -4.31 -14.85
N ALA A 352 29.06 -5.10 -13.79
CA ALA A 352 28.20 -6.26 -13.55
C ALA A 352 26.85 -5.77 -13.04
N PHE A 353 25.74 -6.22 -13.63
CA PHE A 353 24.39 -5.86 -13.16
C PHE A 353 24.15 -6.26 -11.70
N GLU A 354 24.89 -7.25 -11.19
CA GLU A 354 24.92 -7.66 -9.78
C GLU A 354 25.36 -6.54 -8.81
N ASP A 355 26.12 -5.55 -9.29
CA ASP A 355 26.57 -4.42 -8.48
C ASP A 355 25.49 -3.34 -8.30
N LEU A 356 24.39 -3.41 -9.07
CA LEU A 356 23.28 -2.45 -8.98
C LEU A 356 22.44 -2.71 -7.73
N ASN A 357 22.31 -1.68 -6.90
CA ASN A 357 21.44 -1.79 -5.73
C ASN A 357 19.99 -1.42 -6.10
N LEU A 358 19.28 -2.35 -6.74
CA LEU A 358 17.89 -2.16 -7.19
C LEU A 358 16.93 -1.83 -6.03
N TYR A 359 17.23 -2.31 -4.83
CA TYR A 359 16.53 -1.89 -3.63
C TYR A 359 16.69 -0.39 -3.38
N ALA A 360 17.93 0.10 -3.38
CA ALA A 360 18.21 1.51 -3.20
C ALA A 360 17.57 2.36 -4.29
N VAL A 361 17.58 1.91 -5.55
CA VAL A 361 16.94 2.58 -6.68
C VAL A 361 15.43 2.69 -6.48
N THR A 362 14.72 1.58 -6.21
CA THR A 362 13.26 1.60 -6.02
C THR A 362 12.83 2.37 -4.77
N ARG A 363 13.58 2.27 -3.67
CA ARG A 363 13.38 3.08 -2.47
C ARG A 363 13.57 4.57 -2.76
N THR A 364 14.61 4.91 -3.52
CA THR A 364 14.93 6.28 -3.93
C THR A 364 13.82 6.85 -4.79
N ALA A 365 13.32 6.10 -5.77
CA ALA A 365 12.20 6.52 -6.61
C ALA A 365 10.98 6.91 -5.74
N ASN A 366 10.63 6.11 -4.72
CA ASN A 366 9.57 6.46 -3.78
C ASN A 366 9.86 7.73 -2.96
N ALA A 367 11.11 7.91 -2.52
CA ALA A 367 11.52 9.08 -1.75
C ALA A 367 11.47 10.36 -2.60
N VAL A 368 11.90 10.28 -3.86
CA VAL A 368 11.80 11.37 -4.85
C VAL A 368 10.35 11.70 -5.13
N GLU A 369 9.49 10.71 -5.42
CA GLU A 369 8.04 10.93 -5.60
C GLU A 369 7.42 11.62 -4.37
N THR A 370 7.83 11.21 -3.16
CA THR A 370 7.37 11.82 -1.91
C THR A 370 7.85 13.27 -1.77
N ALA A 371 9.13 13.55 -2.04
CA ALA A 371 9.72 14.89 -1.98
C ALA A 371 9.08 15.85 -2.98
N MET A 372 8.71 15.35 -4.16
CA MET A 372 8.00 16.12 -5.19
C MET A 372 6.48 16.19 -4.95
N GLY A 373 5.97 15.48 -3.94
CA GLY A 373 4.56 15.52 -3.54
C GLY A 373 3.61 14.76 -4.48
N ILE A 374 4.09 13.68 -5.09
CA ILE A 374 3.41 12.88 -6.13
C ILE A 374 3.36 11.37 -5.81
N SER A 375 3.65 10.96 -4.58
CA SER A 375 3.68 9.54 -4.19
C SER A 375 2.31 8.87 -4.32
N ALA A 376 2.32 7.56 -4.59
CA ALA A 376 1.12 6.73 -4.72
C ALA A 376 0.14 6.94 -3.55
N GLN A 377 0.64 7.03 -2.32
CA GLN A 377 -0.18 7.24 -1.13
C GLN A 377 -1.02 8.52 -1.19
N LYS A 378 -0.52 9.58 -1.83
CA LYS A 378 -1.29 10.82 -2.02
C LYS A 378 -2.38 10.65 -3.07
N LEU A 379 -2.09 9.92 -4.16
CA LEU A 379 -3.08 9.58 -5.19
C LEU A 379 -4.22 8.69 -4.65
N TRP A 380 -3.93 7.84 -3.67
CA TRP A 380 -4.93 7.01 -2.98
C TRP A 380 -5.81 7.83 -2.03
N ASN A 381 -5.22 8.76 -1.27
CA ASN A 381 -5.97 9.60 -0.33
C ASN A 381 -6.83 10.68 -1.02
N GLU A 382 -6.50 11.08 -2.26
CA GLU A 382 -7.31 12.03 -3.05
C GLU A 382 -8.53 11.36 -3.72
N LYS A 383 -8.60 10.02 -3.73
CA LYS A 383 -9.73 9.24 -4.28
C LYS A 383 -10.71 8.72 -3.20
N ALA A 384 -10.41 8.91 -1.92
CA ALA A 384 -11.27 8.58 -0.78
C ALA A 384 -11.96 9.85 -0.27
#